data_AF-A0A5N3XNL8-F1
#
_entry.id   AF-A0A5N3XNL8-F1
#
_cell.length_a   1.000
_cell.length_b   1.000
_cell.length_c   1.000
_cell.angle_alpha   90.00
_cell.angle_beta   90.00
_cell.angle_gamma   90.00
#
_symmetry.space_group_name_H-M   'P 1'
#
loop_
_entity.id
_entity.type
_entity.pdbx_description
1 polymer ?
#
loop_
_entity_poly.entity_id
_entity_poly.type
_entity_poly.pdbx_seq_one_letter_code
_entity_poly.pdbx_strand_id
1 'polypeptide(L)'
;MGKMAAAVGSVATLLFRFYRQSRPGTADLGGVIDFSVSHAARGTGPGAAKVVKSQLNLSSVSDHDALRAGLQPVSKWQAYGLQGYPGFIFISNPFLPGYQWHWVKQCLKLYSRKPNVCNLDKHMTKEETQDLWEQSKEFLRCKEVNKRRPRSLLEKLRWVTLGYHYNWDSKRYSADHYTPFPSDLAFLSEQVAAACGFQGFRAEAGILNYYRLDSTLGIHVDRSELDHSRPLLSFSFGQSAIFLLGGLKRDEAPTPMFMHSGDIMVMSGFSRLLNHAVPRVLPNAEGDSLPGCLGTPLPADLPRDSVVEPCSLEDWQVCASYLKTARVNMTVRQVLAVGQDFPLDPTEENKRDITAEGSCHLDDDNSQVKRARLSPDC
;
A
#
# COMPACT_ATOMS: atom_id res chain seq x y z
N MET A 1 -22.10 15.99 43.58
CA MET A 1 -21.45 14.70 43.24
C MET A 1 -21.85 14.31 41.82
N GLY A 2 -21.12 14.82 40.81
CA GLY A 2 -21.36 14.44 39.42
C GLY A 2 -20.64 13.14 39.12
N LYS A 3 -21.38 12.06 38.89
CA LYS A 3 -20.81 10.81 38.36
C LYS A 3 -20.33 11.09 36.94
N MET A 4 -19.01 11.16 36.75
CA MET A 4 -18.40 10.96 35.44
C MET A 4 -18.70 9.52 35.01
N ALA A 5 -19.70 9.35 34.14
CA ALA A 5 -19.84 8.11 33.38
C ALA A 5 -18.66 8.05 32.42
N ALA A 6 -17.64 7.25 32.75
CA ALA A 6 -16.61 6.89 31.79
C ALA A 6 -17.31 6.21 30.61
N ALA A 7 -17.26 6.83 29.44
CA ALA A 7 -17.80 6.24 28.22
C ALA A 7 -17.15 4.87 28.00
N VAL A 8 -17.92 3.79 28.19
CA VAL A 8 -17.49 2.44 27.88
C VAL A 8 -17.23 2.42 26.37
N GLY A 9 -15.96 2.26 25.97
CA GLY A 9 -15.59 2.28 24.56
C GLY A 9 -16.26 1.16 23.77
N SER A 10 -16.51 1.39 22.47
CA SER A 10 -17.04 0.35 21.57
C SER A 10 -16.20 -0.94 21.60
N VAL A 11 -16.79 -2.08 21.22
CA VAL A 11 -16.09 -3.38 21.20
C VAL A 11 -14.83 -3.31 20.35
N ALA A 12 -14.88 -2.66 19.19
CA ALA A 12 -13.71 -2.44 18.34
C ALA A 12 -12.61 -1.63 19.04
N THR A 13 -12.97 -0.56 19.77
CA THR A 13 -12.02 0.25 20.55
C THR A 13 -11.39 -0.56 21.69
N LEU A 14 -12.17 -1.43 22.35
CA LEU A 14 -11.67 -2.30 23.41
C LEU A 14 -10.67 -3.34 22.87
N LEU A 15 -11.01 -4.02 21.76
CA LEU A 15 -10.12 -4.99 21.11
C LEU A 15 -8.84 -4.33 20.58
N PHE A 16 -8.95 -3.14 19.97
CA PHE A 16 -7.79 -2.37 19.55
C PHE A 16 -6.85 -2.09 20.74
N ARG A 17 -7.40 -1.64 21.88
CA ARG A 17 -6.60 -1.37 23.09
C ARG A 17 -5.99 -2.65 23.67
N PHE A 18 -6.74 -3.74 23.70
CA PHE A 18 -6.29 -5.05 24.17
C PHE A 18 -5.05 -5.51 23.38
N TYR A 19 -5.15 -5.59 22.05
CA TYR A 19 -4.02 -6.01 21.21
C TYR A 19 -2.90 -4.99 21.18
N ARG A 20 -3.17 -3.68 21.32
CA ARG A 20 -2.09 -2.70 21.45
C ARG A 20 -1.26 -2.95 22.71
N GLN A 21 -1.88 -3.37 23.81
CA GLN A 21 -1.24 -3.60 25.10
C GLN A 21 -0.73 -5.04 25.30
N SER A 22 -1.13 -5.99 24.46
CA SER A 22 -0.82 -7.42 24.59
C SER A 22 0.67 -7.72 24.48
N ARG A 23 1.32 -8.20 25.54
CA ARG A 23 2.74 -8.59 25.46
C ARG A 23 2.88 -9.99 24.85
N PRO A 24 3.75 -10.18 23.82
CA PRO A 24 4.05 -11.50 23.27
C PRO A 24 4.50 -12.46 24.39
N GLY A 25 3.96 -13.68 24.39
CA GLY A 25 4.29 -14.69 25.40
C GLY A 25 3.54 -14.59 26.73
N THR A 26 2.81 -13.49 27.02
CA THR A 26 1.98 -13.38 28.23
C THR A 26 0.51 -13.08 27.97
N ALA A 27 0.21 -12.39 26.87
CA ALA A 27 -1.17 -12.20 26.42
C ALA A 27 -1.60 -13.40 25.59
N ASP A 28 -2.81 -13.90 25.84
CA ASP A 28 -3.41 -14.95 25.03
C ASP A 28 -3.69 -14.40 23.62
N LEU A 29 -2.87 -14.80 22.66
CA LEU A 29 -3.06 -14.54 21.23
C LEU A 29 -3.77 -15.71 20.53
N GLY A 30 -4.27 -16.70 21.27
CA GLY A 30 -4.97 -17.86 20.73
C GLY A 30 -6.24 -17.53 19.94
N GLY A 31 -6.82 -16.35 20.17
CA GLY A 31 -7.95 -15.83 19.38
C GLY A 31 -7.55 -15.16 18.06
N VAL A 32 -6.26 -14.98 17.77
CA VAL A 32 -5.77 -14.34 16.53
C VAL A 32 -5.61 -15.40 15.44
N ILE A 33 -6.25 -15.19 14.28
CA ILE A 33 -6.17 -16.12 13.15
C ILE A 33 -4.76 -16.08 12.55
N ASP A 34 -4.16 -17.27 12.39
CA ASP A 34 -2.93 -17.47 11.64
C ASP A 34 -3.25 -18.31 10.38
N PHE A 35 -3.15 -17.69 9.20
CA PHE A 35 -3.41 -18.36 7.92
C PHE A 35 -2.24 -19.23 7.43
N SER A 36 -1.04 -19.08 8.02
CA SER A 36 0.15 -19.83 7.62
C SER A 36 0.16 -21.26 8.16
N VAL A 37 -0.56 -21.51 9.25
CA VAL A 37 -0.67 -22.84 9.86
C VAL A 37 -1.83 -23.62 9.25
N SER A 38 -1.59 -24.89 8.91
CA SER A 38 -2.53 -25.79 8.23
C SER A 38 -3.84 -26.04 9.00
N HIS A 39 -3.92 -25.60 10.25
CA HIS A 39 -5.04 -25.78 11.18
C HIS A 39 -5.94 -24.54 11.32
N ALA A 40 -5.75 -23.50 10.48
CA ALA A 40 -6.64 -22.32 10.39
C ALA A 40 -8.14 -22.67 10.25
N ALA A 41 -8.46 -23.93 9.89
CA ALA A 41 -9.80 -24.51 9.86
C ALA A 41 -10.52 -24.63 11.22
N ARG A 42 -9.87 -24.37 12.36
CA ARG A 42 -10.51 -24.39 13.69
C ARG A 42 -10.28 -23.08 14.42
N GLY A 43 -11.11 -22.08 14.16
CA GLY A 43 -11.30 -21.00 15.13
C GLY A 43 -11.77 -21.65 16.44
N THR A 44 -10.91 -21.74 17.44
CA THR A 44 -11.14 -22.51 18.68
C THR A 44 -11.96 -21.75 19.71
N GLY A 45 -12.81 -20.81 19.27
CA GLY A 45 -13.71 -20.05 20.15
C GLY A 45 -15.10 -19.88 19.55
N PRO A 46 -16.18 -19.96 20.35
CA PRO A 46 -17.51 -19.56 19.90
C PRO A 46 -17.50 -18.09 19.48
N GLY A 47 -17.74 -17.83 18.18
CA GLY A 47 -17.77 -16.49 17.60
C GLY A 47 -16.58 -16.13 16.69
N ALA A 48 -15.55 -16.98 16.56
CA ALA A 48 -14.46 -16.75 15.61
C ALA A 48 -14.95 -16.94 14.16
N ALA A 49 -14.65 -15.98 13.28
CA ALA A 49 -14.98 -16.08 11.86
C ALA A 49 -14.31 -17.32 11.25
N LYS A 50 -15.09 -18.15 10.55
CA LYS A 50 -14.59 -19.39 9.97
C LYS A 50 -13.71 -19.08 8.76
N VAL A 51 -12.48 -19.59 8.77
CA VAL A 51 -11.58 -19.54 7.62
C VAL A 51 -12.07 -20.49 6.53
N VAL A 52 -12.16 -19.99 5.30
CA VAL A 52 -12.55 -20.76 4.11
C VAL A 52 -11.46 -20.65 3.05
N LYS A 53 -11.26 -21.68 2.23
CA LYS A 53 -10.35 -21.55 1.07
C LYS A 53 -10.96 -20.57 0.06
N SER A 54 -10.13 -19.67 -0.46
CA SER A 54 -10.50 -18.79 -1.56
C SER A 54 -9.97 -19.39 -2.86
N GLN A 55 -10.83 -19.48 -3.88
CA GLN A 55 -10.43 -20.00 -5.18
C GLN A 55 -9.72 -18.91 -5.97
N LEU A 56 -8.52 -19.23 -6.47
CA LEU A 56 -7.74 -18.37 -7.36
C LEU A 56 -7.95 -18.77 -8.82
N ASN A 57 -7.71 -17.82 -9.73
CA ASN A 57 -7.75 -18.08 -11.17
C ASN A 57 -6.36 -18.50 -11.67
N LEU A 58 -6.13 -19.82 -11.70
CA LEU A 58 -4.82 -20.40 -11.99
C LEU A 58 -4.29 -20.09 -13.38
N SER A 59 -5.16 -19.87 -14.37
CA SER A 59 -4.77 -19.59 -15.75
C SER A 59 -4.63 -18.10 -16.05
N SER A 60 -4.92 -17.22 -15.09
CA SER A 60 -4.84 -15.76 -15.31
C SER A 60 -3.44 -15.17 -15.23
N VAL A 61 -2.49 -15.91 -14.66
CA VAL A 61 -1.09 -15.51 -14.54
C VAL A 61 -0.24 -16.69 -15.00
N SER A 62 0.65 -16.44 -15.95
CA SER A 62 1.59 -17.47 -16.39
C SER A 62 2.64 -17.73 -15.31
N ASP A 63 3.18 -18.96 -15.22
CA ASP A 63 4.28 -19.27 -14.30
C ASP A 63 5.50 -18.37 -14.55
N HIS A 64 5.68 -17.97 -15.81
CA HIS A 64 6.71 -17.03 -16.24
C HIS A 64 6.50 -15.63 -15.65
N ASP A 65 5.30 -15.06 -15.74
CA ASP A 65 5.01 -13.73 -15.18
C ASP A 65 5.01 -13.72 -13.64
N ALA A 66 4.56 -14.82 -13.02
CA ALA A 66 4.71 -15.01 -11.58
C ALA A 66 6.19 -15.00 -11.18
N LEU A 67 7.03 -15.76 -11.88
CA LEU A 67 8.48 -15.80 -11.65
C LEU A 67 9.13 -14.42 -11.86
N ARG A 68 8.77 -13.70 -12.93
CA ARG A 68 9.27 -12.34 -13.20
C ARG A 68 9.00 -11.37 -12.06
N ALA A 69 7.82 -11.49 -11.42
CA ALA A 69 7.42 -10.71 -10.24
C ALA A 69 8.01 -11.23 -8.91
N GLY A 70 8.78 -12.32 -8.93
CA GLY A 70 9.34 -12.94 -7.72
C GLY A 70 8.33 -13.75 -6.91
N LEU A 71 7.26 -14.23 -7.54
CA LEU A 71 6.19 -15.03 -6.96
C LEU A 71 6.32 -16.50 -7.35
N GLN A 72 5.83 -17.38 -6.49
CA GLN A 72 5.59 -18.79 -6.83
C GLN A 72 4.53 -18.89 -7.94
N PRO A 73 4.49 -19.99 -8.70
CA PRO A 73 3.31 -20.35 -9.51
C PRO A 73 2.02 -20.22 -8.71
N VAL A 74 0.96 -19.64 -9.31
CA VAL A 74 -0.34 -19.42 -8.62
C VAL A 74 -0.94 -20.74 -8.11
N SER A 75 -0.66 -21.85 -8.79
CA SER A 75 -1.04 -23.21 -8.38
C SER A 75 -0.50 -23.62 -7.00
N LYS A 76 0.54 -22.96 -6.48
CA LYS A 76 1.11 -23.21 -5.16
C LYS A 76 0.60 -22.27 -4.07
N TRP A 77 -0.11 -21.20 -4.43
CA TRP A 77 -0.55 -20.19 -3.47
C TRP A 77 -1.62 -20.77 -2.54
N GLN A 78 -1.54 -20.40 -1.26
CA GLN A 78 -2.60 -20.69 -0.31
C GLN A 78 -3.38 -19.41 -0.06
N ALA A 79 -4.60 -19.36 -0.62
CA ALA A 79 -5.51 -18.24 -0.47
C ALA A 79 -6.73 -18.61 0.37
N TYR A 80 -7.16 -17.69 1.21
CA TYR A 80 -8.22 -17.88 2.19
C TYR A 80 -9.16 -16.67 2.20
N GLY A 81 -10.41 -16.91 2.55
CA GLY A 81 -11.37 -15.88 2.92
C GLY A 81 -11.86 -16.09 4.35
N LEU A 82 -12.72 -15.19 4.81
CA LEU A 82 -13.40 -15.31 6.11
C LEU A 82 -14.91 -15.31 5.90
N GLN A 83 -15.60 -16.28 6.50
CA GLN A 83 -17.06 -16.33 6.50
C GLN A 83 -17.60 -15.05 7.15
N GLY A 84 -18.52 -14.36 6.47
CA GLY A 84 -19.05 -13.05 6.89
C GLY A 84 -18.31 -11.84 6.31
N TYR A 85 -17.18 -12.05 5.60
CA TYR A 85 -16.36 -11.00 5.00
C TYR A 85 -16.19 -11.22 3.49
N PRO A 86 -17.28 -11.20 2.68
CA PRO A 86 -17.18 -11.43 1.25
C PRO A 86 -16.26 -10.41 0.57
N GLY A 87 -15.47 -10.88 -0.40
CA GLY A 87 -14.47 -10.07 -1.10
C GLY A 87 -13.17 -9.83 -0.32
N PHE A 88 -13.02 -10.34 0.90
CA PHE A 88 -11.73 -10.39 1.59
C PHE A 88 -10.97 -11.67 1.20
N ILE A 89 -9.74 -11.51 0.71
CA ILE A 89 -8.83 -12.61 0.37
C ILE A 89 -7.51 -12.37 1.11
N PHE A 90 -6.99 -13.42 1.74
CA PHE A 90 -5.69 -13.46 2.38
C PHE A 90 -4.82 -14.50 1.68
N ILE A 91 -3.63 -14.13 1.25
CA ILE A 91 -2.66 -15.03 0.61
C ILE A 91 -1.43 -15.11 1.51
N SER A 92 -1.16 -16.30 2.04
CA SER A 92 0.04 -16.54 2.84
C SER A 92 1.28 -16.52 1.94
N ASN A 93 2.31 -15.77 2.36
CA ASN A 93 3.59 -15.53 1.66
C ASN A 93 3.78 -16.31 0.34
N PRO A 94 3.35 -15.75 -0.81
CA PRO A 94 3.48 -16.41 -2.11
C PRO A 94 4.81 -16.12 -2.80
N PHE A 95 5.76 -15.44 -2.15
CA PHE A 95 7.02 -15.06 -2.77
C PHE A 95 7.98 -16.24 -2.91
N LEU A 96 8.82 -16.20 -3.94
CA LEU A 96 9.98 -17.07 -4.06
C LEU A 96 10.98 -16.78 -2.92
N PRO A 97 11.73 -17.78 -2.42
CA PRO A 97 12.71 -17.57 -1.36
C PRO A 97 13.71 -16.46 -1.71
N GLY A 98 13.89 -15.50 -0.80
CA GLY A 98 14.80 -14.36 -0.99
C GLY A 98 14.22 -13.17 -1.77
N TYR A 99 13.15 -13.35 -2.56
CA TYR A 99 12.60 -12.29 -3.42
C TYR A 99 11.92 -11.15 -2.64
N GLN A 100 11.50 -11.38 -1.40
CA GLN A 100 11.01 -10.31 -0.52
C GLN A 100 12.06 -9.19 -0.32
N TRP A 101 13.35 -9.51 -0.37
CA TRP A 101 14.42 -8.51 -0.18
C TRP A 101 14.46 -7.45 -1.28
N HIS A 102 14.08 -7.80 -2.50
CA HIS A 102 13.94 -6.81 -3.56
C HIS A 102 12.88 -5.79 -3.19
N TRP A 103 11.66 -6.21 -2.88
CA TRP A 103 10.56 -5.30 -2.53
C TRP A 103 10.85 -4.45 -1.29
N VAL A 104 11.51 -5.03 -0.29
CA VAL A 104 12.00 -4.30 0.88
C VAL A 104 13.01 -3.22 0.48
N LYS A 105 14.01 -3.57 -0.35
CA LYS A 105 15.00 -2.62 -0.88
C LYS A 105 14.30 -1.50 -1.64
N GLN A 106 13.37 -1.81 -2.54
CA GLN A 106 12.64 -0.80 -3.30
C GLN A 106 11.92 0.18 -2.36
N CYS A 107 11.20 -0.33 -1.35
CA CYS A 107 10.48 0.51 -0.38
C CYS A 107 11.40 1.44 0.42
N LEU A 108 12.53 0.93 0.90
CA LEU A 108 13.40 1.70 1.78
C LEU A 108 14.34 2.64 1.01
N LYS A 109 14.85 2.20 -0.14
CA LYS A 109 15.88 2.89 -0.92
C LYS A 109 15.33 3.70 -2.08
N LEU A 110 14.48 3.11 -2.91
CA LEU A 110 14.11 3.71 -4.20
C LEU A 110 12.83 4.53 -4.10
N TYR A 111 11.74 3.92 -3.61
CA TYR A 111 10.43 4.56 -3.56
C TYR A 111 10.38 5.72 -2.58
N SER A 112 11.25 5.73 -1.57
CA SER A 112 11.38 6.81 -0.59
C SER A 112 12.07 8.06 -1.14
N ARG A 113 12.72 7.97 -2.31
CA ARG A 113 13.40 9.10 -2.96
C ARG A 113 12.45 9.97 -3.76
N LYS A 114 12.93 11.15 -4.12
CA LYS A 114 12.29 12.03 -5.10
C LYS A 114 12.22 11.38 -6.48
N PRO A 115 11.13 11.60 -7.23
CA PRO A 115 10.10 12.62 -7.04
C PRO A 115 8.96 12.26 -6.08
N ASN A 116 8.93 11.06 -5.48
CA ASN A 116 7.84 10.66 -4.60
C ASN A 116 7.76 11.51 -3.33
N VAL A 117 6.56 11.52 -2.74
CA VAL A 117 6.22 12.33 -1.58
C VAL A 117 6.23 11.47 -0.33
N CYS A 118 6.82 11.98 0.75
CA CYS A 118 6.89 11.30 2.04
C CYS A 118 6.57 12.26 3.18
N ASN A 119 6.43 11.70 4.40
CA ASN A 119 6.11 12.50 5.58
C ASN A 119 7.18 13.52 5.97
N LEU A 120 8.43 13.32 5.55
CA LEU A 120 9.54 14.21 5.91
C LEU A 120 9.46 15.54 5.17
N ASP A 121 8.86 15.56 3.98
CA ASP A 121 8.75 16.75 3.13
C ASP A 121 7.89 17.86 3.73
N LYS A 122 7.05 17.53 4.72
CA LYS A 122 6.24 18.53 5.43
C LYS A 122 7.08 19.50 6.26
N HIS A 123 8.29 19.10 6.66
CA HIS A 123 9.11 19.84 7.62
C HIS A 123 10.59 19.91 7.22
N MET A 124 10.97 19.35 6.08
CA MET A 124 12.34 19.31 5.58
C MET A 124 12.37 19.77 4.13
N THR A 125 13.49 20.36 3.73
CA THR A 125 13.73 20.77 2.34
C THR A 125 13.92 19.55 1.43
N LYS A 126 13.75 19.74 0.12
CA LYS A 126 13.94 18.64 -0.85
C LYS A 126 15.38 18.16 -0.86
N GLU A 127 16.33 19.06 -0.65
CA GLU A 127 17.76 18.79 -0.60
C GLU A 127 18.09 17.87 0.60
N GLU A 128 17.48 18.12 1.76
CA GLU A 128 17.65 17.27 2.94
C GLU A 128 17.01 15.89 2.78
N THR A 129 15.91 15.77 2.03
CA THR A 129 15.20 14.48 1.83
C THR A 129 15.55 13.78 0.52
N GLN A 130 16.47 14.33 -0.27
CA GLN A 130 16.77 13.86 -1.63
C GLN A 130 17.26 12.40 -1.64
N ASP A 131 18.15 12.05 -0.71
CA ASP A 131 18.69 10.69 -0.57
C ASP A 131 18.69 10.22 0.88
N LEU A 132 17.48 9.86 1.36
CA LEU A 132 17.27 9.31 2.70
C LEU A 132 18.15 8.07 2.96
N TRP A 133 18.43 7.30 1.90
CA TRP A 133 19.18 6.07 1.96
C TRP A 133 20.65 6.32 2.26
N GLU A 134 21.35 7.09 1.42
CA GLU A 134 22.78 7.38 1.60
C GLU A 134 23.05 8.10 2.93
N GLN A 135 22.12 8.96 3.36
CA GLN A 135 22.22 9.63 4.67
C GLN A 135 22.00 8.69 5.86
N SER A 136 21.35 7.55 5.66
CA SER A 136 21.01 6.61 6.74
C SER A 136 21.85 5.34 6.73
N LYS A 137 22.51 5.00 5.61
CA LYS A 137 23.19 3.71 5.44
C LYS A 137 24.30 3.49 6.46
N GLU A 138 25.16 4.50 6.67
CA GLU A 138 26.27 4.38 7.60
C GLU A 138 25.76 4.31 9.05
N PHE A 139 24.72 5.09 9.37
CA PHE A 139 24.06 5.04 10.66
C PHE A 139 23.47 3.65 10.95
N LEU A 140 22.83 3.02 9.98
CA LEU A 140 22.18 1.71 10.16
C LEU A 140 23.16 0.54 10.17
N ARG A 141 24.32 0.70 9.52
CA ARG A 141 25.43 -0.26 9.54
C ARG A 141 26.19 -0.23 10.86
N CYS A 142 26.53 0.96 11.34
CA CYS A 142 27.29 1.19 12.57
C CYS A 142 26.38 1.37 13.79
N LYS A 143 25.51 0.38 14.05
CA LYS A 143 24.62 0.40 15.22
C LYS A 143 25.44 0.14 16.49
N GLU A 144 26.10 1.17 17.02
CA GLU A 144 26.75 1.13 18.34
C GLU A 144 25.67 0.84 19.41
N VAL A 145 25.71 -0.35 20.00
CA VAL A 145 24.67 -0.89 20.89
C VAL A 145 24.48 -0.05 22.17
N ASN A 146 25.42 0.84 22.51
CA ASN A 146 25.49 1.50 23.81
C ASN A 146 25.42 3.04 23.81
N LYS A 147 25.13 3.70 22.68
CA LYS A 147 24.95 5.17 22.66
C LYS A 147 23.52 5.58 22.29
N ARG A 148 22.92 6.42 23.13
CA ARG A 148 21.64 7.07 22.85
C ARG A 148 21.87 8.07 21.71
N ARG A 149 21.41 7.74 20.51
CA ARG A 149 21.61 8.54 19.30
C ARG A 149 20.31 9.10 18.73
N PRO A 150 20.35 10.21 17.98
CA PRO A 150 19.20 10.66 17.20
C PRO A 150 18.86 9.63 16.13
N ARG A 151 17.56 9.56 15.77
CA ARG A 151 17.10 8.68 14.70
C ARG A 151 17.60 9.15 13.33
N SER A 152 18.01 8.21 12.50
CA SER A 152 18.31 8.47 11.08
C SER A 152 17.04 8.90 10.33
N LEU A 153 17.19 9.42 9.10
CA LEU A 153 16.03 9.80 8.29
C LEU A 153 15.16 8.59 7.94
N LEU A 154 15.78 7.44 7.65
CA LEU A 154 15.04 6.21 7.38
C LEU A 154 14.26 5.72 8.62
N GLU A 155 14.80 5.90 9.83
CA GLU A 155 14.10 5.61 11.10
C GLU A 155 12.97 6.61 11.42
N LYS A 156 12.99 7.80 10.79
CA LYS A 156 11.94 8.84 10.90
C LYS A 156 10.88 8.71 9.81
N LEU A 157 11.10 7.91 8.76
CA LEU A 157 10.15 7.67 7.69
C LEU A 157 8.89 6.97 8.25
N ARG A 158 7.71 7.43 7.82
CA ARG A 158 6.40 6.96 8.29
C ARG A 158 5.50 6.57 7.14
N TRP A 159 5.50 7.36 6.06
CA TRP A 159 4.75 7.04 4.86
C TRP A 159 5.42 7.61 3.61
N VAL A 160 5.16 6.97 2.48
CA VAL A 160 5.47 7.42 1.12
C VAL A 160 4.22 7.22 0.27
N THR A 161 3.92 8.15 -0.64
CA THR A 161 2.86 8.00 -1.66
C THR A 161 3.45 7.88 -3.06
N LEU A 162 2.82 7.06 -3.91
CA LEU A 162 3.23 6.73 -5.28
C LEU A 162 2.06 6.94 -6.24
N GLY A 163 2.32 7.29 -7.50
CA GLY A 163 1.22 7.49 -8.47
C GLY A 163 0.47 8.78 -8.18
N TYR A 164 -0.88 8.71 -8.18
CA TYR A 164 -1.70 9.80 -7.65
C TYR A 164 -1.47 9.93 -6.14
N HIS A 165 -0.96 11.08 -5.71
CA HIS A 165 -0.60 11.29 -4.32
C HIS A 165 -1.84 11.60 -3.48
N TYR A 166 -2.07 10.78 -2.46
CA TYR A 166 -3.12 11.02 -1.48
C TYR A 166 -2.84 12.29 -0.68
N ASN A 167 -3.78 13.25 -0.71
CA ASN A 167 -3.70 14.44 0.12
C ASN A 167 -4.32 14.17 1.50
N TRP A 168 -3.48 14.17 2.54
CA TRP A 168 -3.89 13.88 3.92
C TRP A 168 -4.87 14.91 4.52
N ASP A 169 -4.87 16.14 4.01
CA ASP A 169 -5.71 17.22 4.52
C ASP A 169 -7.08 17.22 3.83
N SER A 170 -7.12 17.15 2.50
CA SER A 170 -8.38 17.09 1.74
C SER A 170 -9.00 15.69 1.67
N LYS A 171 -8.23 14.65 1.97
CA LYS A 171 -8.61 13.22 1.89
C LYS A 171 -9.08 12.80 0.50
N ARG A 172 -8.45 13.34 -0.54
CA ARG A 172 -8.78 13.08 -1.95
C ARG A 172 -7.51 12.88 -2.78
N TYR A 173 -7.69 12.23 -3.92
CA TYR A 173 -6.72 12.20 -5.02
C TYR A 173 -7.04 13.32 -6.02
N SER A 174 -6.03 13.78 -6.76
CA SER A 174 -6.18 14.75 -7.85
C SER A 174 -5.21 14.43 -9.00
N ALA A 175 -5.53 14.94 -10.20
CA ALA A 175 -4.64 14.84 -11.35
C ALA A 175 -3.36 15.68 -11.19
N ASP A 176 -3.45 16.81 -10.48
CA ASP A 176 -2.34 17.78 -10.34
C ASP A 176 -1.17 17.29 -9.50
N HIS A 177 -1.38 16.24 -8.70
CA HIS A 177 -0.37 15.72 -7.80
C HIS A 177 -0.09 14.24 -8.12
N TYR A 178 0.75 14.04 -9.14
CA TYR A 178 1.08 12.73 -9.68
C TYR A 178 2.59 12.56 -9.90
N THR A 179 3.10 11.39 -9.55
CA THR A 179 4.38 10.88 -10.08
C THR A 179 4.14 9.56 -10.82
N PRO A 180 4.94 9.21 -11.84
CA PRO A 180 4.84 7.91 -12.50
C PRO A 180 4.87 6.77 -11.47
N PHE A 181 3.84 5.91 -11.50
CA PHE A 181 3.77 4.77 -10.59
C PHE A 181 4.90 3.78 -10.94
N PRO A 182 5.64 3.22 -9.95
CA PRO A 182 6.74 2.29 -10.23
C PRO A 182 6.27 1.05 -10.99
N SER A 183 6.84 0.82 -12.18
CA SER A 183 6.39 -0.22 -13.10
C SER A 183 6.59 -1.64 -12.57
N ASP A 184 7.62 -1.86 -11.75
CA ASP A 184 7.88 -3.11 -11.04
C ASP A 184 6.76 -3.44 -10.05
N LEU A 185 6.37 -2.47 -9.20
CA LEU A 185 5.26 -2.63 -8.25
C LEU A 185 3.90 -2.72 -8.98
N ALA A 186 3.73 -2.00 -10.09
CA ALA A 186 2.53 -2.12 -10.91
C ALA A 186 2.38 -3.55 -11.43
N PHE A 187 3.44 -4.09 -12.04
CA PHE A 187 3.46 -5.45 -12.56
C PHE A 187 3.17 -6.49 -11.47
N LEU A 188 3.81 -6.40 -10.29
CA LEU A 188 3.52 -7.26 -9.14
C LEU A 188 2.03 -7.21 -8.76
N SER A 189 1.49 -5.99 -8.65
CA SER A 189 0.11 -5.76 -8.22
C SER A 189 -0.90 -6.29 -9.23
N GLU A 190 -0.62 -6.12 -10.52
CA GLU A 190 -1.43 -6.65 -11.62
C GLU A 190 -1.46 -8.19 -11.61
N GLN A 191 -0.32 -8.86 -11.35
CA GLN A 191 -0.28 -10.33 -11.26
C GLN A 191 -1.13 -10.84 -10.09
N VAL A 192 -0.98 -10.22 -8.91
CA VAL A 192 -1.77 -10.60 -7.73
C VAL A 192 -3.27 -10.34 -7.95
N ALA A 193 -3.62 -9.18 -8.53
CA ALA A 193 -5.00 -8.85 -8.85
C ALA A 193 -5.61 -9.84 -9.86
N ALA A 194 -4.89 -10.17 -10.93
CA ALA A 194 -5.31 -11.13 -11.94
C ALA A 194 -5.53 -12.54 -11.36
N ALA A 195 -4.60 -13.01 -10.52
CA ALA A 195 -4.74 -14.29 -9.81
C ALA A 195 -5.98 -14.33 -8.89
N CYS A 196 -6.41 -13.18 -8.36
CA CYS A 196 -7.61 -13.03 -7.55
C CYS A 196 -8.89 -12.74 -8.36
N GLY A 197 -8.84 -12.80 -9.69
CA GLY A 197 -9.99 -12.60 -10.57
C GLY A 197 -10.25 -11.16 -11.00
N PHE A 198 -9.33 -10.23 -10.73
CA PHE A 198 -9.44 -8.82 -11.10
C PHE A 198 -8.53 -8.49 -12.29
N GLN A 199 -8.79 -9.12 -13.44
CA GLN A 199 -8.09 -8.80 -14.68
C GLN A 199 -8.33 -7.33 -15.08
N GLY A 200 -7.31 -6.69 -15.64
CA GLY A 200 -7.34 -5.27 -16.02
C GLY A 200 -7.32 -4.29 -14.83
N PHE A 201 -6.95 -4.74 -13.64
CA PHE A 201 -6.56 -3.84 -12.55
C PHE A 201 -5.40 -2.94 -12.99
N ARG A 202 -5.43 -1.67 -12.62
CA ARG A 202 -4.34 -0.71 -12.87
C ARG A 202 -3.81 -0.16 -11.56
N ALA A 203 -2.50 -0.29 -11.34
CA ALA A 203 -1.85 0.30 -10.19
C ALA A 203 -1.65 1.82 -10.42
N GLU A 204 -2.51 2.63 -9.81
CA GLU A 204 -2.57 4.08 -10.06
C GLU A 204 -2.19 4.91 -8.83
N ALA A 205 -2.41 4.39 -7.63
CA ALA A 205 -1.99 5.02 -6.39
C ALA A 205 -1.43 4.01 -5.39
N GLY A 206 -0.36 4.42 -4.71
CA GLY A 206 0.35 3.61 -3.72
C GLY A 206 0.51 4.37 -2.41
N ILE A 207 0.34 3.69 -1.28
CA ILE A 207 0.73 4.20 0.04
C ILE A 207 1.62 3.16 0.70
N LEU A 208 2.88 3.53 0.93
CA LEU A 208 3.82 2.73 1.71
C LEU A 208 3.78 3.23 3.15
N ASN A 209 3.60 2.32 4.12
CA ASN A 209 3.61 2.64 5.54
C ASN A 209 4.78 1.95 6.24
N TYR A 210 5.50 2.72 7.05
CA TYR A 210 6.71 2.28 7.76
C TYR A 210 6.44 2.27 9.26
N TYR A 211 6.33 1.06 9.83
CA TYR A 211 5.97 0.85 11.22
C TYR A 211 7.19 0.43 12.03
N ARG A 212 7.37 1.07 13.18
CA ARG A 212 8.23 0.59 14.27
C ARG A 212 7.40 -0.31 15.20
N LEU A 213 8.05 -1.03 16.11
CA LEU A 213 7.36 -1.89 17.10
C LEU A 213 6.29 -1.18 17.94
N ASP A 214 6.46 0.13 18.20
CA ASP A 214 5.51 0.96 18.95
C ASP A 214 4.45 1.64 18.07
N SER A 215 4.49 1.42 16.76
CA SER A 215 3.59 2.06 15.82
C SER A 215 2.24 1.36 15.77
N THR A 216 1.19 2.16 15.54
CA THR A 216 -0.18 1.66 15.38
C THR A 216 -0.85 2.38 14.21
N LEU A 217 -1.85 1.75 13.61
CA LEU A 217 -2.77 2.37 12.67
C LEU A 217 -4.18 2.27 13.24
N GLY A 218 -4.80 3.41 13.53
CA GLY A 218 -6.13 3.48 14.13
C GLY A 218 -7.23 2.92 13.24
N ILE A 219 -8.41 2.71 13.83
CA ILE A 219 -9.59 2.24 13.09
C ILE A 219 -9.99 3.27 12.03
N HIS A 220 -10.05 2.86 10.77
CA HIS A 220 -10.42 3.68 9.62
C HIS A 220 -11.04 2.83 8.50
N VAL A 221 -11.58 3.51 7.48
CA VAL A 221 -12.08 2.91 6.23
C VAL A 221 -11.44 3.69 5.08
N ASP A 222 -11.04 2.98 4.03
CA ASP A 222 -10.54 3.60 2.80
C ASP A 222 -11.71 3.93 1.87
N ARG A 223 -11.92 5.22 1.59
CA ARG A 223 -13.06 5.73 0.80
C ARG A 223 -12.66 6.80 -0.21
N SER A 224 -11.37 6.94 -0.47
CA SER A 224 -10.84 8.12 -1.16
C SER A 224 -10.75 7.91 -2.67
N GLU A 225 -10.77 6.65 -3.10
CA GLU A 225 -10.85 6.20 -4.48
C GLU A 225 -12.24 6.49 -5.07
N LEU A 226 -12.33 6.78 -6.37
CA LEU A 226 -13.62 7.03 -7.03
C LEU A 226 -14.32 5.72 -7.41
N ASP A 227 -13.55 4.69 -7.78
CA ASP A 227 -14.05 3.35 -8.11
C ASP A 227 -13.80 2.34 -6.99
N HIS A 228 -14.84 2.00 -6.23
CA HIS A 228 -14.79 0.97 -5.19
C HIS A 228 -14.96 -0.46 -5.71
N SER A 229 -15.21 -0.66 -7.01
CA SER A 229 -15.32 -2.00 -7.60
C SER A 229 -13.96 -2.70 -7.71
N ARG A 230 -12.86 -1.93 -7.70
CA ARG A 230 -11.49 -2.41 -7.84
C ARG A 230 -10.88 -2.82 -6.49
N PRO A 231 -10.01 -3.84 -6.47
CA PRO A 231 -9.42 -4.31 -5.24
C PRO A 231 -8.44 -3.30 -4.61
N LEU A 232 -8.31 -3.35 -3.29
CA LEU A 232 -7.12 -2.92 -2.57
C LEU A 232 -6.16 -4.10 -2.54
N LEU A 233 -4.89 -3.87 -2.81
CA LEU A 233 -3.85 -4.84 -2.51
C LEU A 233 -2.99 -4.31 -1.36
N SER A 234 -2.75 -5.12 -0.34
CA SER A 234 -1.93 -4.76 0.82
C SER A 234 -0.88 -5.84 1.07
N PHE A 235 0.38 -5.51 0.83
CA PHE A 235 1.56 -6.37 1.02
C PHE A 235 2.24 -6.05 2.35
N SER A 236 2.80 -7.05 3.03
CA SER A 236 3.47 -6.88 4.33
C SER A 236 4.87 -7.49 4.32
N PHE A 237 5.87 -6.79 4.85
CA PHE A 237 7.25 -7.28 4.97
C PHE A 237 7.86 -6.92 6.34
N GLY A 238 8.74 -7.79 6.84
CA GLY A 238 9.41 -7.61 8.13
C GLY A 238 8.63 -8.18 9.30
N GLN A 239 8.68 -7.49 10.44
CA GLN A 239 8.04 -7.97 11.67
C GLN A 239 6.54 -8.21 11.50
N SER A 240 6.03 -9.25 12.16
CA SER A 240 4.61 -9.60 12.11
C SER A 240 3.74 -8.51 12.72
N ALA A 241 2.51 -8.36 12.26
CA ALA A 241 1.53 -7.45 12.86
C ALA A 241 0.22 -8.18 13.19
N ILE A 242 -0.56 -7.60 14.09
CA ILE A 242 -1.97 -7.95 14.27
C ILE A 242 -2.79 -6.97 13.43
N PHE A 243 -3.63 -7.50 12.56
CA PHE A 243 -4.62 -6.77 11.79
C PHE A 243 -6.02 -7.05 12.33
N LEU A 244 -6.85 -6.02 12.40
CA LEU A 244 -8.24 -6.10 12.83
C LEU A 244 -9.14 -5.80 11.65
N LEU A 245 -10.00 -6.75 11.25
CA LEU A 245 -11.03 -6.56 10.23
C LEU A 245 -12.41 -6.47 10.86
N GLY A 246 -12.96 -5.27 10.91
CA GLY A 246 -14.26 -4.93 11.50
C GLY A 246 -15.42 -4.97 10.50
N GLY A 247 -16.53 -4.39 10.92
CA GLY A 247 -17.75 -4.26 10.10
C GLY A 247 -17.84 -2.94 9.33
N LEU A 248 -19.01 -2.70 8.74
CA LEU A 248 -19.32 -1.41 8.10
C LEU A 248 -19.45 -0.31 9.15
N LYS A 249 -19.96 -0.64 10.34
CA LYS A 249 -19.97 0.27 11.48
C LYS A 249 -18.72 0.08 12.33
N ARG A 250 -18.26 1.18 12.92
CA ARG A 250 -17.00 1.25 13.68
C ARG A 250 -17.07 0.49 15.01
N ASP A 251 -18.26 0.21 15.52
CA ASP A 251 -18.52 -0.45 16.80
C ASP A 251 -18.67 -1.97 16.71
N GLU A 252 -18.84 -2.53 15.50
CA GLU A 252 -18.86 -3.96 15.24
C GLU A 252 -17.53 -4.61 15.63
N ALA A 253 -17.59 -5.77 16.30
CA ALA A 253 -16.41 -6.47 16.80
C ALA A 253 -15.51 -6.94 15.65
N PRO A 254 -14.23 -6.53 15.58
CA PRO A 254 -13.34 -6.98 14.52
C PRO A 254 -12.81 -8.39 14.74
N THR A 255 -12.55 -9.08 13.63
CA THR A 255 -11.81 -10.34 13.59
C THR A 255 -10.31 -10.05 13.56
N PRO A 256 -9.53 -10.52 14.55
CA PRO A 256 -8.08 -10.36 14.60
C PRO A 256 -7.35 -11.44 13.79
N MET A 257 -6.33 -11.05 13.04
CA MET A 257 -5.47 -11.97 12.28
C MET A 257 -4.01 -11.51 12.27
N PHE A 258 -3.09 -12.44 12.11
CA PHE A 258 -1.68 -12.11 11.88
C PHE A 258 -1.44 -11.67 10.43
N MET A 259 -0.45 -10.79 10.29
CA MET A 259 0.15 -10.39 9.02
C MET A 259 1.64 -10.67 9.13
N HIS A 260 2.12 -11.75 8.53
CA HIS A 260 3.53 -12.12 8.50
C HIS A 260 4.26 -11.47 7.31
N SER A 261 5.57 -11.67 7.24
CA SER A 261 6.38 -11.18 6.11
C SER A 261 6.08 -11.98 4.85
N GLY A 262 5.74 -11.26 3.78
CA GLY A 262 5.30 -11.79 2.49
C GLY A 262 3.80 -11.93 2.34
N ASP A 263 3.01 -11.83 3.43
CA ASP A 263 1.56 -11.99 3.33
C ASP A 263 0.93 -10.84 2.54
N ILE A 264 -0.13 -11.19 1.79
CA ILE A 264 -0.87 -10.27 0.94
C ILE A 264 -2.36 -10.34 1.31
N MET A 265 -2.96 -9.17 1.57
CA MET A 265 -4.40 -9.01 1.67
C MET A 265 -4.94 -8.37 0.39
N VAL A 266 -6.05 -8.91 -0.11
CA VAL A 266 -6.84 -8.30 -1.16
C VAL A 266 -8.23 -8.02 -0.60
N MET A 267 -8.58 -6.74 -0.52
CA MET A 267 -9.94 -6.31 -0.16
C MET A 267 -10.65 -5.95 -1.45
N SER A 268 -11.92 -6.32 -1.62
CA SER A 268 -12.71 -6.11 -2.85
C SER A 268 -14.20 -6.14 -2.51
N GLY A 269 -15.03 -5.51 -3.35
CA GLY A 269 -16.48 -5.45 -3.12
C GLY A 269 -16.85 -5.01 -1.70
N PHE A 270 -17.61 -5.86 -0.99
CA PHE A 270 -18.06 -5.58 0.38
C PHE A 270 -16.91 -5.30 1.36
N SER A 271 -15.80 -6.04 1.28
CA SER A 271 -14.71 -5.88 2.24
C SER A 271 -13.97 -4.54 2.10
N ARG A 272 -14.06 -3.84 0.96
CA ARG A 272 -13.37 -2.54 0.75
C ARG A 272 -13.76 -1.48 1.75
N LEU A 273 -15.02 -1.50 2.18
CA LEU A 273 -15.62 -0.44 3.00
C LEU A 273 -15.69 -0.82 4.49
N LEU A 274 -15.00 -1.89 4.88
CA LEU A 274 -14.93 -2.33 6.27
C LEU A 274 -13.91 -1.54 7.07
N ASN A 275 -14.29 -1.27 8.32
CA ASN A 275 -13.40 -0.65 9.29
C ASN A 275 -12.24 -1.61 9.59
N HIS A 276 -11.02 -1.10 9.59
CA HIS A 276 -9.86 -1.92 9.90
C HIS A 276 -8.76 -1.14 10.61
N ALA A 277 -7.87 -1.86 11.27
CA ALA A 277 -6.80 -1.28 12.09
C ALA A 277 -5.58 -2.20 12.19
N VAL A 278 -4.43 -1.62 12.55
CA VAL A 278 -3.22 -2.35 12.93
C VAL A 278 -2.86 -1.93 14.36
N PRO A 279 -3.40 -2.59 15.40
CA PRO A 279 -3.14 -2.23 16.79
C PRO A 279 -1.70 -2.50 17.24
N ARG A 280 -0.98 -3.42 16.59
CA ARG A 280 0.34 -3.85 17.06
C ARG A 280 1.23 -4.41 15.95
N VAL A 281 2.49 -4.00 15.98
CA VAL A 281 3.61 -4.74 15.37
C VAL A 281 4.28 -5.55 16.48
N LEU A 282 4.48 -6.84 16.24
CA LEU A 282 5.01 -7.78 17.21
C LEU A 282 6.53 -7.86 17.05
N PRO A 283 7.32 -7.75 18.14
CA PRO A 283 8.73 -8.12 18.07
C PRO A 283 8.86 -9.60 17.73
N ASN A 284 10.00 -9.98 17.15
CA ASN A 284 10.32 -11.39 16.95
C ASN A 284 10.44 -12.09 18.32
N ALA A 285 10.00 -13.35 18.40
CA ALA A 285 10.08 -14.15 19.61
C ALA A 285 11.53 -14.33 20.10
N GLU A 286 12.49 -14.32 19.18
CA GLU A 286 13.93 -14.43 19.46
C GLU A 286 14.61 -13.05 19.64
N GLY A 287 13.84 -11.97 19.79
CA GLY A 287 14.35 -10.61 20.02
C GLY A 287 14.55 -9.79 18.75
N ASP A 288 15.73 -9.19 18.57
CA ASP A 288 16.07 -8.36 17.40
C ASP A 288 16.49 -9.23 16.19
N SER A 289 15.64 -10.17 15.80
CA SER A 289 15.87 -11.10 14.69
C SER A 289 14.86 -10.95 13.57
N LEU A 290 15.24 -11.39 12.37
CA LEU A 290 14.39 -11.37 11.19
C LEU A 290 13.45 -12.58 11.19
N PRO A 291 12.24 -12.47 10.59
CA PRO A 291 11.40 -13.62 10.28
C PRO A 291 12.15 -14.67 9.45
N GLY A 292 11.87 -15.96 9.66
CA GLY A 292 12.59 -17.06 9.00
C GLY A 292 12.59 -17.00 7.46
N CYS A 293 11.50 -16.54 6.84
CA CYS A 293 11.42 -16.38 5.38
C CYS A 293 12.35 -15.30 4.80
N LEU A 294 12.86 -14.40 5.64
CA LEU A 294 13.87 -13.40 5.28
C LEU A 294 15.31 -13.89 5.55
N GLY A 295 15.49 -15.12 6.07
CA GLY A 295 16.82 -15.71 6.26
C GLY A 295 17.52 -16.11 4.96
N THR A 296 16.77 -16.29 3.87
CA THR A 296 17.32 -16.63 2.56
C THR A 296 17.72 -15.36 1.78
N PRO A 297 18.95 -15.27 1.26
CA PRO A 297 19.34 -14.16 0.38
C PRO A 297 18.64 -14.26 -0.98
N LEU A 298 18.58 -13.15 -1.71
CA LEU A 298 18.11 -13.13 -3.09
C LEU A 298 19.07 -13.98 -3.97
N PRO A 299 18.56 -14.82 -4.89
CA PRO A 299 19.42 -15.56 -5.83
C PRO A 299 20.32 -14.63 -6.65
N ALA A 300 21.55 -15.07 -6.94
CA ALA A 300 22.48 -14.31 -7.78
C ALA A 300 22.05 -14.29 -9.25
N ASP A 301 21.55 -15.42 -9.74
CA ASP A 301 21.09 -15.57 -11.12
C ASP A 301 19.58 -15.34 -11.20
N LEU A 302 19.20 -14.14 -11.65
CA LEU A 302 17.82 -13.75 -11.88
C LEU A 302 17.45 -13.90 -13.37
N PRO A 303 16.18 -14.19 -13.71
CA PRO A 303 15.71 -14.18 -15.08
C PRO A 303 15.98 -12.82 -15.75
N ARG A 304 16.40 -12.81 -17.02
CA ARG A 304 16.79 -11.57 -17.74
C ARG A 304 15.69 -10.52 -17.82
N ASP A 305 14.45 -10.95 -17.82
CA ASP A 305 13.24 -10.13 -17.95
C ASP A 305 12.47 -10.00 -16.62
N SER A 306 13.10 -10.39 -15.51
CA SER A 306 12.56 -10.19 -14.17
C SER A 306 12.48 -8.69 -13.85
N VAL A 307 11.40 -8.30 -13.16
CA VAL A 307 11.32 -6.96 -12.55
C VAL A 307 12.12 -6.89 -11.25
N VAL A 308 12.52 -8.05 -10.72
CA VAL A 308 13.32 -8.17 -9.52
C VAL A 308 14.78 -7.96 -9.88
N GLU A 309 15.39 -6.99 -9.22
CA GLU A 309 16.80 -6.64 -9.38
C GLU A 309 17.66 -7.20 -8.24
N PRO A 310 18.95 -7.47 -8.50
CA PRO A 310 19.92 -7.83 -7.47
C PRO A 310 19.93 -6.86 -6.28
N CYS A 311 20.30 -7.39 -5.11
CA CYS A 311 20.49 -6.61 -3.89
C CYS A 311 21.96 -6.71 -3.50
N SER A 312 22.66 -5.57 -3.42
CA SER A 312 24.05 -5.55 -2.97
C SER A 312 24.13 -5.98 -1.50
N LEU A 313 25.28 -6.50 -1.07
CA LEU A 313 25.48 -6.89 0.33
C LEU A 313 25.30 -5.70 1.28
N GLU A 314 25.79 -4.52 0.89
CA GLU A 314 25.62 -3.28 1.65
C GLU A 314 24.13 -2.91 1.76
N ASP A 315 23.38 -3.00 0.66
CA ASP A 315 21.96 -2.67 0.67
C ASP A 315 21.16 -3.63 1.54
N TRP A 316 21.46 -4.92 1.43
CA TRP A 316 20.85 -5.96 2.23
C TRP A 316 21.13 -5.77 3.73
N GLN A 317 22.36 -5.42 4.13
CA GLN A 317 22.71 -5.18 5.53
C GLN A 317 21.87 -4.06 6.15
N VAL A 318 21.66 -2.96 5.43
CA VAL A 318 20.84 -1.84 5.88
C VAL A 318 19.37 -2.27 6.00
N CYS A 319 18.83 -2.95 4.98
CA CYS A 319 17.46 -3.48 5.01
C CYS A 319 17.24 -4.45 6.18
N ALA A 320 18.17 -5.39 6.37
CA ALA A 320 18.15 -6.36 7.46
C ALA A 320 18.22 -5.69 8.83
N SER A 321 19.12 -4.73 9.02
CA SER A 321 19.24 -3.95 10.26
C SER A 321 17.94 -3.21 10.59
N TYR A 322 17.31 -2.61 9.58
CA TYR A 322 16.04 -1.90 9.73
C TYR A 322 14.87 -2.83 10.09
N LEU A 323 14.69 -3.94 9.35
CA LEU A 323 13.55 -4.85 9.54
C LEU A 323 13.59 -5.68 10.83
N LYS A 324 14.70 -5.74 11.55
CA LYS A 324 14.75 -6.37 12.89
C LYS A 324 13.74 -5.76 13.86
N THR A 325 13.39 -4.48 13.71
CA THR A 325 12.47 -3.78 14.60
C THR A 325 11.38 -3.00 13.84
N ALA A 326 11.15 -3.35 12.58
CA ALA A 326 10.23 -2.66 11.71
C ALA A 326 9.39 -3.59 10.84
N ARG A 327 8.24 -3.07 10.42
CA ARG A 327 7.36 -3.64 9.40
C ARG A 327 7.13 -2.61 8.31
N VAL A 328 7.22 -3.03 7.06
CA VAL A 328 6.86 -2.23 5.89
C VAL A 328 5.56 -2.78 5.30
N ASN A 329 4.66 -1.90 4.92
CA ASN A 329 3.42 -2.25 4.24
C ASN A 329 3.33 -1.46 2.94
N MET A 330 2.96 -2.13 1.85
CA MET A 330 2.62 -1.47 0.59
C MET A 330 1.14 -1.62 0.37
N THR A 331 0.42 -0.53 0.11
CA THR A 331 -0.98 -0.58 -0.31
C THR A 331 -1.12 -0.01 -1.71
N VAL A 332 -1.71 -0.76 -2.64
CA VAL A 332 -1.87 -0.39 -4.05
C VAL A 332 -3.35 -0.39 -4.43
N ARG A 333 -3.74 0.63 -5.19
CA ARG A 333 -5.13 0.94 -5.54
C ARG A 333 -5.23 1.39 -6.99
N GLN A 334 -6.39 1.15 -7.58
CA GLN A 334 -6.88 1.85 -8.75
C GLN A 334 -7.75 3.01 -8.27
N VAL A 335 -7.55 4.21 -8.79
CA VAL A 335 -8.25 5.42 -8.34
C VAL A 335 -9.42 5.75 -9.25
N LEU A 336 -9.21 5.60 -10.56
CA LEU A 336 -10.17 5.95 -11.60
C LEU A 336 -10.82 4.70 -12.19
N ALA A 337 -12.12 4.78 -12.49
CA ALA A 337 -12.76 3.76 -13.31
C ALA A 337 -12.17 3.76 -14.74
N VAL A 338 -12.33 2.66 -15.47
CA VAL A 338 -11.85 2.58 -16.86
C VAL A 338 -12.57 3.63 -17.71
N GLY A 339 -11.81 4.52 -18.34
CA GLY A 339 -12.33 5.63 -19.15
C GLY A 339 -12.84 6.84 -18.34
N GLN A 340 -12.63 6.85 -17.02
CA GLN A 340 -12.94 8.00 -16.17
C GLN A 340 -11.70 8.88 -15.97
N ASP A 341 -11.89 10.19 -16.04
CA ASP A 341 -10.89 11.19 -15.64
C ASP A 341 -11.30 11.87 -14.33
N PHE A 342 -10.35 12.58 -13.70
CA PHE A 342 -10.68 13.45 -12.57
C PHE A 342 -11.64 14.56 -13.03
N PRO A 343 -12.67 14.90 -12.23
CA PRO A 343 -13.53 16.04 -12.53
C PRO A 343 -12.70 17.31 -12.67
N LEU A 344 -12.98 18.12 -13.69
CA LEU A 344 -12.40 19.45 -13.83
C LEU A 344 -12.96 20.36 -12.73
N ASP A 345 -12.12 21.23 -12.17
CA ASP A 345 -12.63 22.26 -11.27
C ASP A 345 -13.57 23.21 -12.06
N PRO A 346 -14.67 23.72 -11.45
CA PRO A 346 -15.66 24.56 -12.13
C PRO A 346 -15.06 25.82 -12.78
N THR A 347 -13.88 26.26 -12.34
CA THR A 347 -13.16 27.41 -12.91
C THR A 347 -12.57 27.14 -14.29
N GLU A 348 -12.36 25.88 -14.68
CA GLU A 348 -11.83 25.50 -16.00
C GLU A 348 -12.92 25.15 -17.02
N GLU A 349 -14.12 24.76 -16.59
CA GLU A 349 -15.29 24.62 -17.49
C GLU A 349 -15.66 25.97 -18.14
N ASN A 350 -15.67 27.05 -17.35
CA ASN A 350 -15.91 28.40 -17.88
C ASN A 350 -14.84 28.87 -18.87
N LYS A 351 -13.61 28.35 -18.83
CA LYS A 351 -12.58 28.70 -19.84
C LYS A 351 -12.79 27.97 -21.16
N ARG A 352 -13.33 26.75 -21.14
CA ARG A 352 -13.62 25.99 -22.36
C ARG A 352 -14.85 26.52 -23.09
N ASP A 353 -15.85 27.03 -22.37
CA ASP A 353 -17.00 27.68 -23.01
C ASP A 353 -16.64 29.04 -23.62
N ILE A 354 -15.73 29.81 -23.01
CA ILE A 354 -15.27 31.10 -23.56
C ILE A 354 -14.42 30.91 -24.84
N THR A 355 -13.69 29.80 -24.98
CA THR A 355 -12.92 29.53 -26.21
C THR A 355 -13.76 28.92 -27.34
N ALA A 356 -14.95 28.38 -27.04
CA ALA A 356 -15.84 27.81 -28.05
C ALA A 356 -16.74 28.85 -28.75
N GLU A 357 -17.02 30.01 -28.14
CA GLU A 357 -17.84 31.07 -28.74
C GLU A 357 -17.04 32.08 -29.61
N GLY A 358 -15.71 31.92 -29.70
CA GLY A 358 -14.82 32.87 -30.40
C GLY A 358 -14.51 32.60 -31.87
N SER A 359 -15.03 31.53 -32.48
CA SER A 359 -14.69 31.20 -33.87
C SER A 359 -15.90 30.78 -34.71
N CYS A 360 -16.59 31.76 -35.28
CA CYS A 360 -17.29 31.55 -36.54
C CYS A 360 -17.39 32.84 -37.37
N HIS A 361 -17.09 32.66 -38.66
CA HIS A 361 -17.28 33.56 -39.81
C HIS A 361 -16.13 34.51 -40.19
N LEU A 362 -15.17 33.95 -40.93
CA LEU A 362 -14.66 34.56 -42.15
C LEU A 362 -14.71 33.55 -43.30
N ASP A 363 -14.87 34.08 -44.51
CA ASP A 363 -14.98 33.46 -45.85
C ASP A 363 -16.45 33.25 -46.32
N ASP A 364 -16.88 33.69 -47.50
CA ASP A 364 -16.14 33.77 -48.77
C ASP A 364 -16.71 34.82 -49.77
N ASP A 365 -15.86 35.21 -50.72
CA ASP A 365 -16.06 36.11 -51.86
C ASP A 365 -17.26 35.76 -52.76
N ASN A 366 -17.95 36.78 -53.33
CA ASN A 366 -18.11 37.01 -54.78
C ASN A 366 -19.14 38.11 -55.09
N SER A 367 -18.72 39.26 -55.66
CA SER A 367 -19.42 39.88 -56.81
C SER A 367 -18.68 41.12 -57.31
N GLN A 368 -18.32 41.07 -58.60
CA GLN A 368 -17.83 42.19 -59.39
C GLN A 368 -18.88 43.33 -59.44
N VAL A 369 -18.43 44.59 -59.53
CA VAL A 369 -18.69 45.52 -60.65
C VAL A 369 -18.35 46.99 -60.30
N LYS A 370 -17.42 47.56 -61.08
CA LYS A 370 -17.23 48.97 -61.54
C LYS A 370 -16.82 50.11 -60.57
N ARG A 371 -15.57 50.55 -60.82
CA ARG A 371 -15.08 51.92 -61.14
C ARG A 371 -15.58 53.13 -60.31
N ALA A 372 -14.66 53.81 -59.63
CA ALA A 372 -14.08 55.15 -59.94
C ALA A 372 -13.22 55.62 -58.73
N ARG A 373 -11.88 55.68 -58.83
CA ARG A 373 -11.01 56.83 -59.16
C ARG A 373 -11.01 58.01 -58.17
N LEU A 374 -9.77 58.40 -57.80
CA LEU A 374 -9.27 59.64 -57.16
C LEU A 374 -9.26 59.58 -55.62
N SER A 375 -8.13 59.48 -54.91
CA SER A 375 -6.89 60.30 -54.81
C SER A 375 -6.82 60.90 -53.38
N PRO A 376 -5.61 61.26 -52.89
CA PRO A 376 -5.21 60.99 -51.51
C PRO A 376 -5.17 62.23 -50.60
N ASP A 377 -4.78 61.98 -49.34
CA ASP A 377 -4.16 62.88 -48.36
C ASP A 377 -4.97 63.07 -47.06
N CYS A 378 -4.59 62.29 -46.03
CA CYS A 378 -3.81 62.78 -44.89
C CYS A 378 -3.37 61.62 -43.97
#